data_AF-A0A4R6TFH3-F1
#
_entry.id   AF-A0A4R6TFH3-F1
#
_cell.length_a   1.000
_cell.length_b   1.000
_cell.length_c   1.000
_cell.angle_alpha   90.00
_cell.angle_beta   90.00
_cell.angle_gamma   90.00
#
_symmetry.space_group_name_H-M   'P 1'
#
loop_
_entity.id
_entity.type
_entity.pdbx_description
1 polymer ?
#
loop_
_entity_poly.entity_id
_entity_poly.type
_entity_poly.pdbx_seq_one_letter_code
_entity_poly.pdbx_strand_id
1 'polypeptide(L)'
;MKVLFRTLVCSFLILSCSDKETIPNVDLKNYSFDSETNSSLMFQDGEELSTMTSEWRAYEISKVIRVKPIDNTTIEVANFAPIDIEDITITATIETEGFLKPIKLFKIDKIRAHGKQEINYPFIDNTSLFLNTSNQEVDLSMFKETGINPSDISFDFTGDSEVIQQLKGLNKLKWVIKYHDFDPENDTSNNWAEDISAKDIRRFSGLMINLGLIFASDDFKNEFMNENIIGNDGTTPLTKSEKEAAYNSIINKTRYNCGKVVNVSGLGGGSTLGFAEHVLRDYIRKETGFIAAHEIGHTIGYNHSSNMTYPHDVDGVSIGISPVTTRIMNQFFEDGSYPITPENYYHSSDFE
;
A
#
# COMPACT_ATOMS: atom_id res chain seq x y z
N MET A 1 -62.73 -42.91 -25.73
CA MET A 1 -61.34 -42.79 -26.21
C MET A 1 -61.11 -41.33 -26.59
N LYS A 2 -60.26 -40.62 -25.82
CA LYS A 2 -59.77 -39.23 -25.97
C LYS A 2 -60.79 -38.10 -26.19
N VAL A 3 -61.17 -37.47 -25.08
CA VAL A 3 -61.68 -36.09 -25.00
C VAL A 3 -60.48 -35.14 -25.12
N LEU A 4 -60.46 -34.26 -26.13
CA LEU A 4 -59.47 -33.20 -26.26
C LEU A 4 -60.00 -31.95 -25.55
N PHE A 5 -59.48 -31.69 -24.35
CA PHE A 5 -59.62 -30.40 -23.67
C PHE A 5 -58.49 -29.49 -24.17
N ARG A 6 -58.83 -28.39 -24.86
CA ARG A 6 -57.88 -27.31 -25.16
C ARG A 6 -57.88 -26.34 -23.98
N THR A 7 -56.84 -26.41 -23.16
CA THR A 7 -56.56 -25.43 -22.10
C THR A 7 -56.06 -24.14 -22.74
N LEU A 8 -56.78 -23.05 -22.53
CA LEU A 8 -56.39 -21.70 -22.90
C LEU A 8 -55.29 -21.24 -21.93
N VAL A 9 -54.06 -21.07 -22.42
CA VAL A 9 -52.95 -20.52 -21.63
C VAL A 9 -53.08 -18.99 -21.65
N CYS A 10 -53.60 -18.41 -20.58
CA CYS A 10 -53.51 -16.97 -20.33
C CYS A 10 -52.06 -16.63 -19.98
N SER A 11 -51.34 -16.02 -20.92
CA SER A 11 -50.03 -15.43 -20.67
C SER A 11 -50.23 -14.11 -19.91
N PHE A 12 -49.93 -14.12 -18.62
CA PHE A 12 -49.72 -12.88 -17.85
C PHE A 12 -48.39 -12.27 -18.30
N LEU A 13 -48.46 -11.19 -19.09
CA LEU A 13 -47.33 -10.30 -19.33
C LEU A 13 -47.03 -9.55 -18.03
N ILE A 14 -46.01 -10.00 -17.31
CA ILE A 14 -45.39 -9.24 -16.23
C ILE A 14 -44.56 -8.15 -16.91
N LEU A 15 -45.11 -6.94 -17.00
CA LEU A 15 -44.37 -5.73 -17.32
C LEU A 15 -43.41 -5.46 -16.15
N SER A 16 -42.19 -5.99 -16.25
CA SER A 16 -41.06 -5.52 -15.45
C SER A 16 -40.63 -4.18 -16.03
N CYS A 17 -41.11 -3.08 -15.44
CA CYS A 17 -40.46 -1.80 -15.58
C CYS A 17 -39.12 -1.89 -14.85
N SER A 18 -38.04 -2.19 -15.58
CA SER A 18 -36.71 -1.83 -15.12
C SER A 18 -36.60 -0.32 -15.31
N ASP A 19 -36.94 0.45 -14.27
CA ASP A 19 -36.48 1.82 -14.17
C ASP A 19 -34.95 1.72 -14.16
N LYS A 20 -34.33 1.96 -15.33
CA LYS A 20 -32.90 2.22 -15.39
C LYS A 20 -32.70 3.46 -14.54
N GLU A 21 -32.14 3.31 -13.35
CA GLU A 21 -31.69 4.45 -12.54
C GLU A 21 -30.85 5.34 -13.46
N THR A 22 -31.40 6.51 -13.81
CA THR A 22 -30.68 7.54 -14.53
C THR A 22 -29.63 8.07 -13.57
N ILE A 23 -28.39 7.59 -13.70
CA ILE A 23 -27.26 8.13 -12.95
C ILE A 23 -27.14 9.61 -13.33
N PRO A 24 -27.21 10.54 -12.37
CA PRO A 24 -27.06 11.96 -12.66
C PRO A 24 -25.71 12.23 -13.33
N ASN A 25 -25.71 13.07 -14.36
CA ASN A 25 -24.49 13.42 -15.09
C ASN A 25 -23.68 14.46 -14.32
N VAL A 26 -22.92 13.99 -13.32
CA VAL A 26 -21.99 14.81 -12.56
C VAL A 26 -20.57 14.55 -13.07
N ASP A 27 -20.00 15.55 -13.75
CA ASP A 27 -18.63 15.48 -14.28
C ASP A 27 -17.63 15.80 -13.17
N LEU A 28 -16.89 14.76 -12.74
CA LEU A 28 -15.77 14.95 -11.82
C LEU A 28 -14.63 15.69 -12.51
N LYS A 29 -13.92 16.52 -11.76
CA LYS A 29 -12.69 17.13 -12.24
C LYS A 29 -11.65 16.03 -12.50
N ASN A 30 -11.03 16.06 -13.68
CA ASN A 30 -9.89 15.20 -14.00
C ASN A 30 -8.59 16.01 -13.89
N TYR A 31 -7.57 15.38 -13.31
CA TYR A 31 -6.22 15.91 -13.20
C TYR A 31 -5.22 14.97 -13.89
N SER A 32 -4.13 15.53 -14.37
CA SER A 32 -2.93 14.80 -14.79
C SER A 32 -1.72 15.44 -14.11
N PHE A 33 -0.92 14.61 -13.45
CA PHE A 33 0.30 14.95 -12.72
C PHE A 33 1.47 14.21 -13.38
N ASP A 34 1.64 14.43 -14.68
CA ASP A 34 2.43 13.64 -15.62
C ASP A 34 3.66 14.37 -16.18
N SER A 35 3.90 15.62 -15.75
CA SER A 35 5.04 16.43 -16.21
C SER A 35 5.59 17.34 -15.12
N GLU A 36 6.78 17.90 -15.36
CA GLU A 36 7.38 18.92 -14.47
C GLU A 36 6.58 20.22 -14.40
N THR A 37 5.62 20.43 -15.31
CA THR A 37 4.79 21.65 -15.30
C THR A 37 3.58 21.55 -14.38
N ASN A 38 3.14 20.32 -14.07
CA ASN A 38 1.92 20.06 -13.30
C ASN A 38 2.14 19.16 -12.07
N SER A 39 3.39 18.77 -11.79
CA SER A 39 3.77 17.99 -10.62
C SER A 39 5.28 18.10 -10.38
N SER A 40 5.72 17.73 -9.17
CA SER A 40 7.14 17.56 -8.83
C SER A 40 7.43 16.13 -8.39
N LEU A 41 8.68 15.68 -8.46
CA LEU A 41 9.06 14.34 -7.99
C LEU A 41 9.69 14.39 -6.59
N MET A 42 9.42 13.35 -5.81
CA MET A 42 10.08 13.01 -4.55
C MET A 42 11.26 12.07 -4.82
N PHE A 43 12.24 12.05 -3.93
CA PHE A 43 13.39 11.15 -3.96
C PHE A 43 14.19 11.28 -5.26
N GLN A 44 14.50 12.52 -5.64
CA GLN A 44 15.38 12.81 -6.77
C GLN A 44 16.85 12.67 -6.35
N ASP A 45 17.71 12.27 -7.28
CA ASP A 45 19.15 12.25 -7.01
C ASP A 45 19.63 13.68 -6.71
N GLY A 46 20.33 13.84 -5.58
CA GLY A 46 20.75 15.15 -5.05
C GLY A 46 19.70 15.87 -4.20
N GLU A 47 18.53 15.29 -3.92
CA GLU A 47 17.62 15.80 -2.89
C GLU A 47 18.29 15.70 -1.51
N GLU A 48 18.14 16.74 -0.69
CA GLU A 48 18.71 16.79 0.66
C GLU A 48 18.23 15.62 1.52
N LEU A 49 19.16 14.94 2.19
CA LEU A 49 18.87 13.79 3.06
C LEU A 49 17.82 14.12 4.12
N SER A 50 17.94 15.30 4.73
CA SER A 50 16.98 15.81 5.73
C SER A 50 15.56 15.96 5.19
N THR A 51 15.41 16.26 3.89
CA THR A 51 14.10 16.34 3.24
C THR A 51 13.55 14.94 2.99
N MET A 52 14.37 14.04 2.44
CA MET A 52 13.97 12.67 2.11
C MET A 52 13.59 11.84 3.35
N THR A 53 14.23 12.12 4.49
CA THR A 53 14.01 11.41 5.77
C THR A 53 13.10 12.16 6.75
N SER A 54 12.50 13.27 6.32
CA SER A 54 11.57 14.05 7.14
C SER A 54 10.28 13.29 7.46
N GLU A 55 9.60 13.64 8.55
CA GLU A 55 8.27 13.09 8.87
C GLU A 55 7.22 13.39 7.78
N TRP A 56 7.42 14.44 6.98
CA TRP A 56 6.56 14.75 5.83
C TRP A 56 6.55 13.64 4.76
N ARG A 57 7.67 12.92 4.63
CA ARG A 57 7.84 11.77 3.72
C ARG A 57 7.34 10.46 4.32
N ALA A 58 6.88 10.44 5.57
CA ALA A 58 6.23 9.27 6.13
C ALA A 58 4.84 9.07 5.51
N TYR A 59 4.48 7.82 5.20
CA TYR A 59 3.19 7.50 4.61
C TYR A 59 2.63 6.18 5.14
N GLU A 60 1.31 6.08 5.24
CA GLU A 60 0.64 4.82 5.48
C GLU A 60 0.68 3.99 4.21
N ILE A 61 1.10 2.73 4.28
CA ILE A 61 1.26 1.89 3.09
C ILE A 61 -0.07 1.64 2.37
N SER A 62 -1.19 1.60 3.11
CA SER A 62 -2.55 1.53 2.58
C SER A 62 -2.98 2.81 1.85
N LYS A 63 -2.23 3.91 2.02
CA LYS A 63 -2.40 5.22 1.38
C LYS A 63 -1.18 5.56 0.53
N VAL A 64 -0.67 4.57 -0.21
CA VAL A 64 0.47 4.75 -1.15
C VAL A 64 0.21 5.87 -2.16
N ILE A 65 -1.05 6.02 -2.61
CA ILE A 65 -1.57 7.25 -3.18
C ILE A 65 -2.15 8.06 -2.02
N ARG A 66 -1.38 9.00 -1.52
CA ARG A 66 -1.74 9.83 -0.37
C ARG A 66 -2.46 11.07 -0.87
N VAL A 67 -3.62 11.34 -0.29
CA VAL A 67 -4.24 12.66 -0.33
C VAL A 67 -4.39 13.14 1.10
N LYS A 68 -3.94 14.36 1.39
CA LYS A 68 -4.06 14.95 2.72
C LYS A 68 -4.33 16.45 2.66
N PRO A 69 -5.03 17.01 3.64
CA PRO A 69 -5.21 18.46 3.73
C PRO A 69 -3.88 19.14 4.05
N ILE A 70 -3.63 20.27 3.41
CA ILE A 70 -2.60 21.24 3.80
C ILE A 70 -3.24 22.30 4.69
N ASP A 71 -4.40 22.79 4.27
CA ASP A 71 -5.25 23.71 5.01
C ASP A 71 -6.73 23.45 4.65
N ASN A 72 -7.61 24.40 4.95
CA ASN A 72 -9.03 24.23 4.72
C ASN A 72 -9.41 24.15 3.23
N THR A 73 -8.58 24.69 2.34
CA THR A 73 -8.87 24.87 0.91
C THR A 73 -7.97 24.06 0.00
N THR A 74 -6.81 23.64 0.50
CA THR A 74 -5.76 23.01 -0.30
C THR A 74 -5.41 21.61 0.23
N ILE A 75 -5.15 20.69 -0.71
CA ILE A 75 -4.72 19.32 -0.46
C ILE A 75 -3.40 19.02 -1.17
N GLU A 76 -2.57 18.17 -0.56
CA GLU A 76 -1.48 17.47 -1.26
C GLU A 76 -2.04 16.17 -1.85
N VAL A 77 -1.66 15.88 -3.09
CA VAL A 77 -1.74 14.55 -3.71
C VAL A 77 -0.32 14.03 -3.94
N ALA A 78 0.01 12.84 -3.48
CA ALA A 78 1.33 12.23 -3.65
C ALA A 78 1.25 10.72 -3.93
N ASN A 79 2.10 10.23 -4.84
CA ASN A 79 2.31 8.82 -5.11
C ASN A 79 3.63 8.39 -4.47
N PHE A 80 3.61 7.42 -3.55
CA PHE A 80 4.83 6.87 -2.92
C PHE A 80 5.38 5.62 -3.61
N ALA A 81 4.68 5.11 -4.62
CA ALA A 81 5.15 3.97 -5.41
C ALA A 81 6.19 4.43 -6.45
N PRO A 82 7.17 3.57 -6.77
CA PRO A 82 8.17 3.82 -7.82
C PRO A 82 7.63 3.49 -9.23
N ILE A 83 6.32 3.63 -9.44
CA ILE A 83 5.64 3.39 -10.72
C ILE A 83 4.66 4.53 -10.98
N ASP A 84 4.46 4.85 -12.25
CA ASP A 84 3.34 5.71 -12.64
C ASP A 84 2.03 4.98 -12.32
N ILE A 85 1.02 5.71 -11.85
CA ILE A 85 -0.31 5.16 -11.62
C ILE A 85 -1.34 5.97 -12.39
N GLU A 86 -2.23 5.26 -13.07
CA GLU A 86 -3.19 5.81 -14.01
C GLU A 86 -4.62 5.41 -13.63
N ASP A 87 -5.59 6.20 -14.09
CA ASP A 87 -7.04 5.95 -13.94
C ASP A 87 -7.53 5.76 -12.49
N ILE A 88 -7.14 6.68 -11.60
CA ILE A 88 -7.53 6.67 -10.19
C ILE A 88 -8.72 7.60 -9.95
N THR A 89 -9.69 7.18 -9.15
CA THR A 89 -10.67 8.07 -8.52
C THR A 89 -10.31 8.27 -7.05
N ILE A 90 -10.13 9.53 -6.65
CA ILE A 90 -9.98 9.89 -5.23
C ILE A 90 -11.35 10.05 -4.61
N THR A 91 -11.56 9.38 -3.49
CA THR A 91 -12.76 9.52 -2.67
C THR A 91 -12.45 10.25 -1.37
N ALA A 92 -13.46 10.94 -0.84
CA ALA A 92 -13.39 11.62 0.44
C ALA A 92 -14.58 11.24 1.32
N THR A 93 -14.35 11.17 2.62
CA THR A 93 -15.39 10.92 3.62
C THR A 93 -15.40 12.09 4.61
N ILE A 94 -16.57 12.67 4.85
CA ILE A 94 -16.79 13.85 5.70
C ILE A 94 -17.86 13.49 6.74
N GLU A 95 -17.48 12.67 7.72
CA GLU A 95 -18.43 12.10 8.70
C GLU A 95 -19.03 13.15 9.63
N THR A 96 -18.25 14.16 10.02
CA THR A 96 -18.66 15.21 10.98
C THR A 96 -19.85 16.02 10.47
N GLU A 97 -20.02 16.11 9.15
CA GLU A 97 -21.08 16.86 8.47
C GLU A 97 -22.21 15.94 7.96
N GLY A 98 -22.21 14.67 8.40
CA GLY A 98 -23.26 13.69 8.08
C GLY A 98 -23.09 12.97 6.74
N PHE A 99 -21.99 13.20 6.00
CA PHE A 99 -21.69 12.50 4.74
C PHE A 99 -20.95 11.19 5.01
N LEU A 100 -21.70 10.17 5.43
CA LEU A 100 -21.15 8.87 5.86
C LEU A 100 -20.68 7.96 4.71
N LYS A 101 -21.20 8.16 3.49
CA LYS A 101 -20.78 7.40 2.31
C LYS A 101 -19.64 8.15 1.61
N PRO A 102 -18.55 7.47 1.19
CA PRO A 102 -17.48 8.13 0.47
C PRO A 102 -17.97 8.84 -0.79
N ILE A 103 -17.50 10.05 -1.00
CA ILE A 103 -17.81 10.95 -2.11
C ILE A 103 -16.69 10.83 -3.15
N LYS A 104 -17.02 10.63 -4.42
CA LYS A 104 -16.03 10.67 -5.51
C LYS A 104 -15.66 12.13 -5.74
N LEU A 105 -14.44 12.52 -5.39
CA LEU A 105 -14.04 13.93 -5.32
C LEU A 105 -13.41 14.40 -6.64
N PHE A 106 -12.49 13.62 -7.21
CA PHE A 106 -11.87 13.89 -8.51
C PHE A 106 -11.24 12.61 -9.09
N LYS A 107 -10.88 12.67 -10.36
CA LYS A 107 -10.08 11.63 -11.02
C LYS A 107 -8.66 12.12 -11.30
N ILE A 108 -7.74 11.18 -11.32
CA ILE A 108 -6.35 11.37 -11.74
C ILE A 108 -6.15 10.43 -12.92
N ASP A 109 -5.97 10.99 -14.11
CA ASP A 109 -5.70 10.21 -15.32
C ASP A 109 -4.30 9.58 -15.21
N LYS A 110 -3.33 10.34 -14.67
CA LYS A 110 -1.96 9.87 -14.39
C LYS A 110 -1.31 10.64 -13.25
N ILE A 111 -0.60 9.96 -12.38
CA ILE A 111 0.38 10.52 -11.44
C ILE A 111 1.71 9.79 -11.59
N ARG A 112 2.79 10.55 -11.76
CA ARG A 112 4.13 9.99 -11.93
C ARG A 112 4.56 9.16 -10.71
N ALA A 113 5.44 8.19 -10.94
CA ALA A 113 6.20 7.54 -9.88
C ALA A 113 6.84 8.58 -8.97
N HIS A 114 6.63 8.43 -7.66
CA HIS A 114 7.10 9.42 -6.67
C HIS A 114 6.63 10.86 -6.94
N GLY A 115 5.56 11.06 -7.72
CA GLY A 115 5.02 12.38 -8.01
C GLY A 115 4.26 12.98 -6.83
N LYS A 116 4.31 14.31 -6.69
CA LYS A 116 3.47 15.07 -5.77
C LYS A 116 2.96 16.37 -6.41
N GLN A 117 1.79 16.82 -5.98
CA GLN A 117 1.21 18.09 -6.37
C GLN A 117 0.28 18.64 -5.28
N GLU A 118 0.23 19.97 -5.18
CA GLU A 118 -0.76 20.67 -4.36
C GLU A 118 -1.87 21.22 -5.25
N ILE A 119 -3.13 20.98 -4.86
CA ILE A 119 -4.32 21.46 -5.57
C ILE A 119 -5.34 21.98 -4.55
N ASN A 120 -6.22 22.87 -4.99
CA ASN A 120 -7.41 23.19 -4.21
C ASN A 120 -8.41 22.03 -4.25
N TYR A 121 -9.25 21.94 -3.22
CA TYR A 121 -10.39 21.03 -3.25
C TYR A 121 -11.26 21.31 -4.48
N PRO A 122 -11.71 20.27 -5.22
CA PRO A 122 -12.57 20.47 -6.39
C PRO A 122 -13.89 21.22 -6.09
N PHE A 123 -14.38 21.17 -4.85
CA PHE A 123 -15.58 21.91 -4.44
C PHE A 123 -15.37 23.41 -4.21
N ILE A 124 -14.12 23.88 -4.16
CA ILE A 124 -13.79 25.31 -4.10
C ILE A 124 -13.87 25.92 -5.51
N ASP A 125 -13.10 25.35 -6.45
CA ASP A 125 -12.83 26.01 -7.74
C ASP A 125 -13.72 25.53 -8.91
N ASN A 126 -14.47 24.43 -8.75
CA ASN A 126 -15.12 23.76 -9.89
C ASN A 126 -16.63 23.57 -9.72
N THR A 127 -17.05 22.52 -9.00
CA THR A 127 -18.46 22.12 -8.85
C THR A 127 -18.78 21.91 -7.38
N SER A 128 -19.99 22.22 -6.93
CA SER A 128 -20.44 21.82 -5.59
C SER A 128 -21.17 20.47 -5.59
N LEU A 129 -21.59 19.98 -6.76
CA LEU A 129 -22.33 18.73 -6.88
C LEU A 129 -21.38 17.57 -7.21
N PHE A 130 -21.46 16.51 -6.42
CA PHE A 130 -20.67 15.29 -6.53
C PHE A 130 -21.57 14.05 -6.46
N LEU A 131 -20.98 12.88 -6.72
CA LEU A 131 -21.63 11.59 -6.48
C LEU A 131 -20.93 10.86 -5.34
N ASN A 132 -21.70 10.22 -4.47
CA ASN A 132 -21.14 9.22 -3.57
C ASN A 132 -20.86 7.89 -4.30
N THR A 133 -20.23 6.94 -3.60
CA THR A 133 -19.93 5.60 -4.12
C THR A 133 -21.17 4.77 -4.45
N SER A 134 -22.36 5.16 -3.97
CA SER A 134 -23.66 4.60 -4.38
C SER A 134 -24.32 5.38 -5.53
N ASN A 135 -23.59 6.28 -6.20
CA ASN A 135 -24.08 7.14 -7.28
C ASN A 135 -25.25 8.08 -6.89
N GLN A 136 -25.38 8.42 -5.61
CA GLN A 136 -26.34 9.42 -5.15
C GLN A 136 -25.67 10.79 -5.14
N GLU A 137 -26.42 11.83 -5.52
CA GLU A 137 -25.92 13.21 -5.50
C GLU A 137 -25.61 13.69 -4.09
N VAL A 138 -24.53 14.46 -3.97
CA VAL A 138 -24.09 15.12 -2.76
C VAL A 138 -23.74 16.56 -3.10
N ASP A 139 -24.41 17.52 -2.48
CA ASP A 139 -24.08 18.95 -2.61
C ASP A 139 -23.14 19.38 -1.48
N LEU A 140 -21.96 19.83 -1.87
CA LEU A 140 -20.87 20.33 -1.02
C LEU A 140 -20.78 21.87 -1.06
N SER A 141 -21.84 22.56 -1.47
CA SER A 141 -21.89 24.02 -1.60
C SER A 141 -21.51 24.76 -0.31
N MET A 142 -21.81 24.17 0.85
CA MET A 142 -21.45 24.70 2.17
C MET A 142 -19.94 24.87 2.39
N PHE A 143 -19.09 24.12 1.68
CA PHE A 143 -17.63 24.19 1.81
C PHE A 143 -16.98 25.10 0.76
N LYS A 144 -17.73 25.65 -0.19
CA LYS A 144 -17.17 26.34 -1.36
C LYS A 144 -16.39 27.61 -1.04
N GLU A 145 -16.81 28.36 -0.02
CA GLU A 145 -16.17 29.63 0.35
C GLU A 145 -15.10 29.48 1.43
N THR A 146 -15.35 28.61 2.42
CA THR A 146 -14.50 28.49 3.63
C THR A 146 -13.63 27.24 3.66
N GLY A 147 -13.88 26.29 2.76
CA GLY A 147 -13.26 24.98 2.81
C GLY A 147 -13.78 24.11 3.94
N ILE A 148 -13.01 23.07 4.25
CA ILE A 148 -13.31 22.07 5.28
C ILE A 148 -12.15 21.99 6.27
N ASN A 149 -12.42 21.85 7.56
CA ASN A 149 -11.35 21.66 8.53
C ASN A 149 -10.57 20.37 8.21
N PRO A 150 -9.21 20.41 8.16
CA PRO A 150 -8.38 19.23 7.95
C PRO A 150 -8.71 17.99 8.81
N SER A 151 -9.24 18.17 10.02
CA SER A 151 -9.60 17.04 10.90
C SER A 151 -10.90 16.33 10.51
N ASP A 152 -11.70 16.95 9.64
CA ASP A 152 -13.09 16.58 9.40
C ASP A 152 -13.26 15.80 8.09
N ILE A 153 -12.15 15.57 7.37
CA ILE A 153 -12.11 14.88 6.09
C ILE A 153 -11.02 13.80 6.07
N SER A 154 -11.34 12.67 5.47
CA SER A 154 -10.38 11.61 5.17
C SER A 154 -10.49 11.19 3.71
N PHE A 155 -9.42 10.63 3.16
CA PHE A 155 -9.34 10.27 1.75
C PHE A 155 -9.03 8.79 1.55
N ASP A 156 -9.50 8.27 0.42
CA ASP A 156 -9.10 6.99 -0.11
C ASP A 156 -9.01 7.06 -1.64
N PHE A 157 -8.52 5.99 -2.26
CA PHE A 157 -8.48 5.87 -3.72
C PHE A 157 -9.18 4.58 -4.17
N THR A 158 -9.67 4.59 -5.39
CA THR A 158 -10.27 3.44 -6.07
C THR A 158 -10.01 3.51 -7.57
N GLY A 159 -10.17 2.40 -8.27
CA GLY A 159 -10.00 2.30 -9.71
C GLY A 159 -10.05 0.85 -10.15
N ASP A 160 -10.25 0.61 -11.44
CA ASP A 160 -10.54 -0.71 -11.98
C ASP A 160 -9.29 -1.42 -12.54
N SER A 161 -8.15 -0.72 -12.62
CA SER A 161 -6.90 -1.32 -13.10
C SER A 161 -6.35 -2.36 -12.13
N GLU A 162 -5.68 -3.38 -12.67
CA GLU A 162 -5.09 -4.47 -11.88
C GLU A 162 -4.12 -3.95 -10.82
N VAL A 163 -3.27 -2.99 -11.18
CA VAL A 163 -2.33 -2.34 -10.26
C VAL A 163 -3.09 -1.68 -9.10
N ILE A 164 -4.19 -0.95 -9.35
CA ILE A 164 -4.96 -0.34 -8.27
C ILE A 164 -5.56 -1.41 -7.37
N GLN A 165 -6.13 -2.48 -7.93
CA GLN A 165 -6.70 -3.59 -7.16
C GLN A 165 -5.64 -4.28 -6.28
N GLN A 166 -4.44 -4.51 -6.82
CA GLN A 166 -3.29 -5.01 -6.06
C GLN A 166 -2.95 -4.06 -4.91
N LEU A 167 -2.77 -2.75 -5.18
CA LEU A 167 -2.45 -1.76 -4.14
C LEU A 167 -3.54 -1.66 -3.06
N LYS A 168 -4.83 -1.86 -3.37
CA LYS A 168 -5.90 -1.93 -2.36
C LYS A 168 -5.73 -3.10 -1.39
N GLY A 169 -4.99 -4.16 -1.76
CA GLY A 169 -4.62 -5.25 -0.86
C GLY A 169 -3.85 -4.76 0.38
N LEU A 170 -3.12 -3.65 0.27
CA LEU A 170 -2.39 -3.03 1.38
C LEU A 170 -3.29 -2.50 2.50
N ASN A 171 -4.61 -2.35 2.26
CA ASN A 171 -5.57 -1.91 3.28
C ASN A 171 -5.64 -2.85 4.51
N LYS A 172 -5.15 -4.09 4.40
CA LYS A 172 -5.03 -5.01 5.54
C LYS A 172 -3.91 -4.62 6.51
N LEU A 173 -3.01 -3.72 6.12
CA LEU A 173 -1.82 -3.32 6.88
C LEU A 173 -1.99 -1.94 7.53
N LYS A 174 -1.38 -1.76 8.71
CA LYS A 174 -1.31 -0.46 9.42
C LYS A 174 0.07 0.20 9.35
N TRP A 175 0.90 -0.23 8.40
CA TRP A 175 2.30 0.16 8.35
C TRP A 175 2.43 1.63 7.97
N VAL A 176 3.04 2.43 8.85
CA VAL A 176 3.63 3.71 8.46
C VAL A 176 5.07 3.47 8.04
N ILE A 177 5.39 3.84 6.82
CA ILE A 177 6.74 3.76 6.26
C ILE A 177 7.38 5.14 6.37
N LYS A 178 8.56 5.20 6.97
CA LYS A 178 9.40 6.40 7.01
C LYS A 178 10.82 6.02 6.65
N TYR A 179 11.48 6.77 5.78
CA TYR A 179 12.91 6.63 5.53
C TYR A 179 13.72 7.33 6.63
N HIS A 180 14.82 6.71 7.02
CA HIS A 180 15.59 7.16 8.17
C HIS A 180 17.08 7.08 7.89
N ASP A 181 17.76 8.14 8.31
CA ASP A 181 19.20 8.14 8.50
C ASP A 181 19.51 7.62 9.90
N PHE A 182 20.10 6.43 9.98
CA PHE A 182 20.49 5.79 11.23
C PHE A 182 21.95 6.06 11.62
N ASP A 183 22.70 6.78 10.79
CA ASP A 183 24.09 7.15 11.02
C ASP A 183 24.34 8.66 10.81
N PRO A 184 23.62 9.54 11.53
CA PRO A 184 23.70 10.99 11.30
C PRO A 184 25.09 11.61 11.58
N GLU A 185 26.00 10.84 12.18
CA GLU A 185 27.38 11.26 12.48
C GLU A 185 28.42 10.58 11.56
N ASN A 186 27.99 9.78 10.58
CA ASN A 186 28.85 9.03 9.65
C ASN A 186 29.92 8.18 10.35
N ASP A 187 29.51 7.42 11.39
CA ASP A 187 30.36 6.49 12.10
C ASP A 187 30.56 5.19 11.32
N THR A 188 31.66 5.14 10.58
CA THR A 188 32.13 3.98 9.81
C THR A 188 32.24 2.65 10.58
N SER A 189 32.14 2.66 11.92
CA SER A 189 32.21 1.45 12.75
C SER A 189 30.86 0.75 12.96
N ASN A 190 29.75 1.37 12.56
CA ASN A 190 28.41 0.78 12.72
C ASN A 190 27.95 0.03 11.46
N ASN A 191 26.73 -0.53 11.50
CA ASN A 191 26.19 -1.37 10.41
C ASN A 191 25.39 -0.58 9.35
N TRP A 192 25.16 0.70 9.56
CA TRP A 192 24.34 1.57 8.71
C TRP A 192 25.20 2.24 7.65
N ALA A 193 24.57 2.59 6.52
CA ALA A 193 25.20 3.48 5.57
C ALA A 193 25.28 4.89 6.16
N GLU A 194 26.40 5.57 5.94
CA GLU A 194 26.61 7.00 6.27
C GLU A 194 25.43 7.83 5.77
N ASP A 195 25.07 7.68 4.49
CA ASP A 195 23.89 8.32 3.91
C ASP A 195 22.99 7.31 3.18
N ILE A 196 21.68 7.38 3.42
CA ILE A 196 20.70 6.72 2.56
C ILE A 196 20.46 7.57 1.30
N SER A 197 20.73 6.99 0.13
CA SER A 197 20.56 7.71 -1.14
C SER A 197 19.11 7.71 -1.63
N ALA A 198 18.79 8.62 -2.55
CA ALA A 198 17.50 8.66 -3.23
C ALA A 198 17.16 7.33 -3.92
N LYS A 199 18.15 6.74 -4.63
CA LYS A 199 18.06 5.38 -5.21
C LYS A 199 17.66 4.32 -4.18
N ASP A 200 18.28 4.35 -3.00
CA ASP A 200 17.97 3.40 -1.95
C ASP A 200 16.52 3.53 -1.50
N ILE A 201 16.03 4.76 -1.33
CA ILE A 201 14.65 5.04 -0.95
C ILE A 201 13.66 4.56 -2.02
N ARG A 202 13.91 4.85 -3.30
CA ARG A 202 13.03 4.41 -4.40
C ARG A 202 12.92 2.90 -4.48
N ARG A 203 14.02 2.18 -4.27
CA ARG A 203 14.02 0.71 -4.20
C ARG A 203 13.29 0.22 -2.95
N PHE A 204 13.55 0.83 -1.79
CA PHE A 204 12.93 0.45 -0.53
C PHE A 204 11.41 0.67 -0.56
N SER A 205 10.92 1.75 -1.20
CA SER A 205 9.48 1.99 -1.37
C SER A 205 8.82 0.86 -2.15
N GLY A 206 9.43 0.42 -3.26
CA GLY A 206 8.96 -0.71 -4.04
C GLY A 206 9.02 -2.04 -3.28
N LEU A 207 10.12 -2.30 -2.56
CA LEU A 207 10.26 -3.46 -1.69
C LEU A 207 9.12 -3.53 -0.67
N MET A 208 8.85 -2.43 0.05
CA MET A 208 7.84 -2.43 1.10
C MET A 208 6.43 -2.65 0.56
N ILE A 209 6.11 -2.10 -0.63
CA ILE A 209 4.83 -2.34 -1.31
C ILE A 209 4.68 -3.83 -1.65
N ASN A 210 5.66 -4.41 -2.35
CA ASN A 210 5.61 -5.83 -2.73
C ASN A 210 5.60 -6.74 -1.50
N LEU A 211 6.44 -6.45 -0.50
CA LEU A 211 6.52 -7.17 0.77
C LEU A 211 5.21 -7.10 1.56
N GLY A 212 4.61 -5.92 1.63
CA GLY A 212 3.32 -5.71 2.27
C GLY A 212 2.22 -6.59 1.66
N LEU A 213 2.17 -6.68 0.34
CA LEU A 213 1.16 -7.52 -0.34
C LEU A 213 1.32 -9.01 -0.05
N ILE A 214 2.55 -9.51 0.06
CA ILE A 214 2.79 -10.89 0.50
C ILE A 214 2.20 -11.10 1.89
N PHE A 215 2.54 -10.26 2.87
CA PHE A 215 2.03 -10.40 4.24
C PHE A 215 0.52 -10.16 4.37
N ALA A 216 -0.08 -9.37 3.48
CA ALA A 216 -1.51 -9.13 3.40
C ALA A 216 -2.28 -10.24 2.67
N SER A 217 -1.57 -11.13 1.95
CA SER A 217 -2.20 -12.21 1.17
C SER A 217 -2.80 -13.27 2.09
N ASP A 218 -3.91 -13.85 1.63
CA ASP A 218 -4.53 -14.96 2.36
C ASP A 218 -3.66 -16.23 2.27
N ASP A 219 -2.89 -16.40 1.21
CA ASP A 219 -1.94 -17.51 1.03
C ASP A 219 -0.84 -17.48 2.09
N PHE A 220 -0.19 -16.33 2.30
CA PHE A 220 0.79 -16.17 3.38
C PHE A 220 0.16 -16.46 4.75
N LYS A 221 -1.02 -15.89 5.04
CA LYS A 221 -1.71 -16.14 6.30
C LYS A 221 -1.99 -17.62 6.50
N ASN A 222 -2.50 -18.31 5.48
CA ASN A 222 -2.85 -19.72 5.56
C ASN A 222 -1.61 -20.60 5.75
N GLU A 223 -0.54 -20.36 5.00
CA GLU A 223 0.72 -21.08 5.17
C GLU A 223 1.35 -20.82 6.54
N PHE A 224 1.44 -19.57 6.96
CA PHE A 224 1.98 -19.20 8.28
C PHE A 224 1.20 -19.87 9.42
N MET A 225 -0.13 -19.93 9.31
CA MET A 225 -0.99 -20.58 10.30
C MET A 225 -0.81 -22.11 10.34
N ASN A 226 -0.38 -22.72 9.24
CA ASN A 226 -0.10 -24.16 9.17
C ASN A 226 1.37 -24.49 9.48
N GLU A 227 2.27 -23.51 9.40
CA GLU A 227 3.70 -23.67 9.66
C GLU A 227 3.98 -24.01 11.13
N ASN A 228 5.01 -24.83 11.36
CA ASN A 228 5.47 -25.14 12.71
C ASN A 228 6.42 -24.03 13.20
N ILE A 229 5.86 -23.01 13.85
CA ILE A 229 6.64 -21.89 14.38
C ILE A 229 7.11 -22.19 15.80
N ILE A 230 8.42 -22.04 16.05
CA ILE A 230 9.06 -22.20 17.35
C ILE A 230 9.28 -20.83 17.97
N GLY A 231 8.92 -20.68 19.25
CA GLY A 231 9.06 -19.42 19.99
C GLY A 231 10.49 -19.05 20.36
N ASN A 232 10.64 -17.98 21.12
CA ASN A 232 11.94 -17.41 21.54
C ASN A 232 12.77 -18.28 22.49
N ASP A 233 12.20 -19.35 23.04
CA ASP A 233 12.94 -20.34 23.82
C ASP A 233 13.69 -21.34 22.92
N GLY A 234 13.43 -21.31 21.61
CA GLY A 234 14.03 -22.17 20.60
C GLY A 234 13.60 -23.62 20.62
N THR A 235 12.61 -23.98 21.45
CA THR A 235 12.17 -25.37 21.59
C THR A 235 10.66 -25.55 21.56
N THR A 236 9.88 -24.57 22.02
CA THR A 236 8.44 -24.71 22.17
C THR A 236 7.71 -24.21 20.93
N PRO A 237 6.91 -25.04 20.26
CA PRO A 237 6.03 -24.59 19.19
C PRO A 237 4.98 -23.60 19.72
N LEU A 238 4.75 -22.54 18.96
CA LEU A 238 3.67 -21.60 19.21
C LEU A 238 2.32 -22.29 19.05
N THR A 239 1.42 -22.03 19.97
CA THR A 239 0.00 -22.40 19.85
C THR A 239 -0.65 -21.64 18.69
N LYS A 240 -1.83 -22.09 18.26
CA LYS A 240 -2.62 -21.39 17.23
C LYS A 240 -2.88 -19.93 17.59
N SER A 241 -3.24 -19.65 18.84
CA SER A 241 -3.50 -18.29 19.34
C SER A 241 -2.26 -17.40 19.29
N GLU A 242 -1.09 -17.96 19.62
CA GLU A 242 0.18 -17.22 19.56
C GLU A 242 0.62 -16.95 18.11
N LYS A 243 0.38 -17.88 17.19
CA LYS A 243 0.58 -17.61 15.74
C LYS A 243 -0.36 -16.53 15.24
N GLU A 244 -1.65 -16.56 15.61
CA GLU A 244 -2.59 -15.48 15.28
C GLU A 244 -2.13 -14.13 15.85
N ALA A 245 -1.63 -14.11 17.09
CA ALA A 245 -1.07 -12.91 17.69
C ALA A 245 0.16 -12.40 16.92
N ALA A 246 1.10 -13.29 16.56
CA ALA A 246 2.29 -12.94 15.78
C ALA A 246 1.94 -12.37 14.40
N TYR A 247 1.05 -13.04 13.66
CA TYR A 247 0.54 -12.54 12.38
C TYR A 247 -0.14 -11.18 12.55
N ASN A 248 -0.98 -11.02 13.58
CA ASN A 248 -1.62 -9.76 13.90
C ASN A 248 -0.60 -8.66 14.22
N SER A 249 0.51 -8.97 14.89
CA SER A 249 1.61 -8.02 15.13
C SER A 249 2.30 -7.59 13.84
N ILE A 250 2.43 -8.47 12.84
CA ILE A 250 2.94 -8.12 11.52
C ILE A 250 1.99 -7.13 10.84
N ILE A 251 0.72 -7.50 10.64
CA ILE A 251 -0.21 -6.66 9.88
C ILE A 251 -0.55 -5.34 10.60
N ASN A 252 -0.58 -5.33 11.94
CA ASN A 252 -0.87 -4.14 12.73
C ASN A 252 0.38 -3.35 13.13
N LYS A 253 1.56 -3.68 12.61
CA LYS A 253 2.79 -2.93 12.90
C LYS A 253 2.57 -1.46 12.53
N THR A 254 2.71 -0.58 13.51
CA THR A 254 2.35 0.84 13.32
C THR A 254 3.41 1.63 12.58
N ARG A 255 4.68 1.20 12.59
CA ARG A 255 5.77 1.96 12.00
C ARG A 255 6.99 1.11 11.65
N TYR A 256 7.57 1.41 10.48
CA TYR A 256 8.92 1.04 10.07
C TYR A 256 9.71 2.31 9.73
N ASN A 257 10.87 2.45 10.38
CA ASN A 257 11.92 3.40 10.04
C ASN A 257 12.93 2.63 9.17
N CYS A 258 12.91 2.93 7.88
CA CYS A 258 13.59 2.21 6.82
C CYS A 258 14.95 2.85 6.53
N GLY A 259 16.02 2.08 6.69
CA GLY A 259 17.39 2.52 6.45
C GLY A 259 18.19 1.54 5.58
N LYS A 260 19.42 1.91 5.23
CA LYS A 260 20.33 1.02 4.48
C LYS A 260 21.45 0.53 5.38
N VAL A 261 21.76 -0.76 5.29
CA VAL A 261 22.89 -1.36 6.01
C VAL A 261 24.04 -1.70 5.06
N VAL A 262 25.28 -1.72 5.58
CA VAL A 262 26.51 -1.92 4.80
C VAL A 262 27.31 -3.17 5.19
N ASN A 263 27.23 -3.59 6.46
CA ASN A 263 28.05 -4.70 7.00
C ASN A 263 27.26 -6.00 7.24
N VAL A 264 25.93 -5.96 7.12
CA VAL A 264 25.00 -7.08 7.31
C VAL A 264 23.95 -7.07 6.20
N SER A 265 23.23 -8.18 5.98
CA SER A 265 22.20 -8.24 4.94
C SER A 265 20.89 -7.53 5.34
N GLY A 266 20.60 -7.51 6.63
CA GLY A 266 19.43 -6.84 7.20
C GLY A 266 19.64 -6.48 8.67
N LEU A 267 18.80 -5.58 9.17
CA LEU A 267 18.77 -5.21 10.59
C LEU A 267 17.35 -4.77 10.98
N GLY A 268 16.67 -5.60 11.77
CA GLY A 268 15.33 -5.37 12.28
C GLY A 268 15.28 -5.29 13.79
N GLY A 269 14.34 -4.52 14.33
CA GLY A 269 14.06 -4.50 15.77
C GLY A 269 13.23 -3.30 16.19
N GLY A 270 12.14 -3.51 16.94
CA GLY A 270 11.23 -2.41 17.27
C GLY A 270 10.68 -1.76 16.00
N SER A 271 10.87 -0.45 15.80
CA SER A 271 10.52 0.23 14.54
C SER A 271 11.63 0.24 13.50
N THR A 272 12.83 -0.24 13.81
CA THR A 272 13.97 -0.23 12.89
C THR A 272 13.86 -1.35 11.86
N LEU A 273 14.10 -1.02 10.59
CA LEU A 273 14.19 -1.96 9.50
C LEU A 273 15.26 -1.50 8.49
N GLY A 274 16.31 -2.27 8.34
CA GLY A 274 17.42 -1.98 7.43
C GLY A 274 17.66 -3.12 6.46
N PHE A 275 17.99 -2.78 5.21
CA PHE A 275 18.36 -3.78 4.20
C PHE A 275 19.61 -3.37 3.43
N ALA A 276 20.42 -4.35 3.06
CA ALA A 276 21.63 -4.15 2.28
C ALA A 276 21.32 -3.84 0.81
N GLU A 277 22.33 -3.30 0.12
CA GLU A 277 22.28 -3.01 -1.33
C GLU A 277 21.75 -4.19 -2.15
N HIS A 278 22.20 -5.42 -1.88
CA HIS A 278 21.78 -6.59 -2.65
C HIS A 278 20.29 -6.92 -2.44
N VAL A 279 19.75 -6.74 -1.23
CA VAL A 279 18.32 -6.94 -0.96
C VAL A 279 17.50 -5.87 -1.69
N LEU A 280 17.88 -4.60 -1.54
CA LEU A 280 17.20 -3.47 -2.18
C LEU A 280 17.27 -3.50 -3.71
N ARG A 281 18.36 -4.01 -4.28
CA ARG A 281 18.49 -4.14 -5.73
C ARG A 281 17.75 -5.38 -6.26
N ASP A 282 17.79 -6.50 -5.54
CA ASP A 282 17.37 -7.78 -6.14
C ASP A 282 15.87 -8.10 -5.92
N TYR A 283 15.17 -7.42 -5.00
CA TYR A 283 13.79 -7.76 -4.58
C TYR A 283 12.75 -7.86 -5.69
N ILE A 284 12.98 -7.19 -6.82
CA ILE A 284 12.04 -7.10 -7.94
C ILE A 284 12.34 -8.15 -9.02
N ARG A 285 13.48 -8.84 -8.93
CA ARG A 285 13.95 -9.83 -9.91
C ARG A 285 14.16 -11.22 -9.32
N LYS A 286 14.34 -11.30 -8.00
CA LYS A 286 14.72 -12.52 -7.29
C LYS A 286 14.09 -12.53 -5.91
N GLU A 287 14.00 -13.73 -5.35
CA GLU A 287 13.54 -13.92 -3.99
C GLU A 287 14.53 -13.31 -2.97
N THR A 288 14.01 -12.46 -2.10
CA THR A 288 14.72 -11.84 -0.97
C THR A 288 13.96 -12.03 0.35
N GLY A 289 12.90 -12.85 0.31
CA GLY A 289 11.96 -13.11 1.40
C GLY A 289 12.62 -13.70 2.62
N PHE A 290 13.68 -14.50 2.44
CA PHE A 290 14.45 -15.03 3.56
C PHE A 290 14.93 -13.93 4.50
N ILE A 291 15.60 -12.90 3.94
CA ILE A 291 16.18 -11.80 4.71
C ILE A 291 15.07 -10.85 5.16
N ALA A 292 14.13 -10.50 4.27
CA ALA A 292 13.05 -9.59 4.60
C ALA A 292 12.18 -10.10 5.75
N ALA A 293 11.77 -11.37 5.71
CA ALA A 293 10.95 -11.98 6.75
C ALA A 293 11.70 -12.16 8.08
N HIS A 294 13.00 -12.47 8.01
CA HIS A 294 13.88 -12.53 9.18
C HIS A 294 13.83 -11.21 9.96
N GLU A 295 14.04 -10.08 9.28
CA GLU A 295 14.03 -8.77 9.93
C GLU A 295 12.63 -8.37 10.41
N ILE A 296 11.58 -8.74 9.67
CA ILE A 296 10.19 -8.55 10.12
C ILE A 296 9.92 -9.31 11.42
N GLY A 297 10.44 -10.53 11.57
CA GLY A 297 10.38 -11.30 12.80
C GLY A 297 11.01 -10.58 13.99
N HIS A 298 12.18 -9.97 13.80
CA HIS A 298 12.80 -9.12 14.81
C HIS A 298 11.94 -7.92 15.18
N THR A 299 11.30 -7.27 14.19
CA THR A 299 10.48 -6.07 14.46
C THR A 299 9.26 -6.34 15.35
N ILE A 300 8.79 -7.60 15.42
CA ILE A 300 7.68 -8.02 16.27
C ILE A 300 8.12 -8.76 17.55
N GLY A 301 9.44 -8.78 17.84
CA GLY A 301 9.98 -9.25 19.13
C GLY A 301 10.53 -10.67 19.15
N TYR A 302 10.72 -11.31 18.00
CA TYR A 302 11.41 -12.60 17.95
C TYR A 302 12.93 -12.44 17.90
N ASN A 303 13.65 -13.39 18.50
CA ASN A 303 15.11 -13.45 18.52
C ASN A 303 15.62 -14.63 17.68
N HIS A 304 16.94 -14.73 17.55
CA HIS A 304 17.64 -15.77 16.77
C HIS A 304 17.40 -17.22 17.22
N SER A 305 16.81 -17.45 18.40
CA SER A 305 16.42 -18.80 18.82
C SER A 305 15.12 -19.26 18.17
N SER A 306 14.29 -18.33 17.69
CA SER A 306 13.01 -18.62 17.05
C SER A 306 13.15 -18.76 15.54
N ASN A 307 12.35 -19.65 14.93
CA ASN A 307 12.21 -19.72 13.47
C ASN A 307 11.30 -18.65 12.85
N MET A 308 10.91 -17.67 13.65
CA MET A 308 10.48 -16.36 13.17
C MET A 308 11.66 -15.48 12.73
N THR A 309 12.91 -15.89 12.95
CA THR A 309 14.09 -15.18 12.43
C THR A 309 14.98 -16.13 11.64
N TYR A 310 15.50 -17.20 12.24
CA TYR A 310 16.28 -18.21 11.51
C TYR A 310 15.48 -19.49 11.27
N PRO A 311 15.34 -19.97 10.02
CA PRO A 311 14.65 -21.23 9.78
C PRO A 311 15.26 -22.37 10.58
N HIS A 312 14.40 -23.30 10.98
CA HIS A 312 14.82 -24.57 11.56
C HIS A 312 14.61 -25.67 10.52
N ASP A 313 15.51 -26.65 10.46
CA ASP A 313 15.33 -27.81 9.60
C ASP A 313 14.70 -28.95 10.41
N VAL A 314 13.54 -29.44 9.96
CA VAL A 314 12.85 -30.59 10.54
C VAL A 314 12.63 -31.61 9.43
N ASP A 315 13.19 -32.81 9.61
CA ASP A 315 13.11 -33.91 8.64
C ASP A 315 13.53 -33.53 7.21
N GLY A 316 14.50 -32.62 7.08
CA GLY A 316 15.02 -32.13 5.80
C GLY A 316 14.17 -31.04 5.14
N VAL A 317 13.15 -30.52 5.84
CA VAL A 317 12.33 -29.40 5.41
C VAL A 317 12.65 -28.17 6.25
N SER A 318 13.01 -27.07 5.58
CA SER A 318 13.25 -25.79 6.25
C SER A 318 11.92 -25.11 6.57
N ILE A 319 11.68 -24.85 7.86
CA ILE A 319 10.43 -24.31 8.40
C ILE A 319 10.67 -22.99 9.12
N GLY A 320 9.68 -22.10 9.09
CA GLY A 320 9.74 -20.78 9.73
C GLY A 320 9.14 -19.69 8.86
N ILE A 321 9.17 -18.45 9.34
CA ILE A 321 8.62 -17.32 8.58
C ILE A 321 9.35 -17.11 7.25
N SER A 322 10.69 -17.22 7.25
CA SER A 322 11.52 -17.03 6.06
C SER A 322 11.16 -18.02 4.95
N PRO A 323 11.11 -19.36 5.18
CA PRO A 323 10.64 -20.31 4.18
C PRO A 323 9.21 -20.06 3.69
N VAL A 324 8.26 -19.69 4.56
CA VAL A 324 6.89 -19.34 4.17
C VAL A 324 6.92 -18.14 3.21
N THR A 325 7.57 -17.05 3.61
CA THR A 325 7.68 -15.85 2.78
C THR A 325 8.34 -16.15 1.45
N THR A 326 9.44 -16.91 1.43
CA THR A 326 10.11 -17.35 0.20
C THR A 326 9.16 -18.08 -0.77
N ARG A 327 8.35 -19.02 -0.28
CA ARG A 327 7.38 -19.75 -1.12
C ARG A 327 6.35 -18.81 -1.73
N ILE A 328 5.74 -17.95 -0.91
CA ILE A 328 4.73 -16.99 -1.39
C ILE A 328 5.35 -15.96 -2.33
N MET A 329 6.58 -15.52 -2.10
CA MET A 329 7.29 -14.62 -3.02
C MET A 329 7.48 -15.24 -4.40
N ASN A 330 7.94 -16.49 -4.46
CA ASN A 330 8.11 -17.20 -5.72
C ASN A 330 6.77 -17.36 -6.46
N GLN A 331 5.69 -17.67 -5.73
CA GLN A 331 4.36 -17.71 -6.32
C GLN A 331 3.94 -16.34 -6.89
N PHE A 332 4.19 -15.24 -6.16
CA PHE A 332 3.89 -13.89 -6.67
C PHE A 332 4.69 -13.55 -7.94
N PHE A 333 5.94 -14.01 -8.06
CA PHE A 333 6.72 -13.87 -9.29
C PHE A 333 6.14 -14.71 -10.44
N GLU A 334 5.76 -15.96 -10.17
CA GLU A 334 5.19 -16.87 -11.16
C GLU A 334 3.82 -16.39 -11.68
N ASP A 335 2.99 -15.87 -10.79
CA ASP A 335 1.64 -15.39 -11.08
C ASP A 335 1.62 -13.94 -11.60
N GLY A 336 2.74 -13.22 -11.58
CA GLY A 336 2.78 -11.80 -11.95
C GLY A 336 1.99 -10.89 -11.00
N SER A 337 1.87 -11.28 -9.73
CA SER A 337 1.00 -10.63 -8.75
C SER A 337 1.59 -9.37 -8.09
N TYR A 338 2.84 -9.01 -8.43
CA TYR A 338 3.47 -7.79 -7.93
C TYR A 338 3.04 -6.57 -8.75
N PRO A 339 2.59 -5.48 -8.09
CA PRO A 339 2.33 -4.22 -8.79
C PRO A 339 3.62 -3.52 -9.20
N ILE A 340 4.73 -3.75 -8.49
CA ILE A 340 6.03 -3.16 -8.80
C ILE A 340 6.89 -4.21 -9.49
N THR A 341 7.16 -4.02 -10.77
CA THR A 341 7.93 -4.96 -11.62
C THR A 341 9.08 -4.24 -12.34
N PRO A 342 10.08 -4.96 -12.88
CA PRO A 342 11.16 -4.32 -13.63
C PRO A 342 10.66 -3.50 -14.83
N GLU A 343 9.51 -3.86 -15.41
CA GLU A 343 8.96 -3.27 -16.63
C GLU A 343 8.28 -1.91 -16.37
N ASN A 344 7.70 -1.71 -15.19
CA ASN A 344 6.97 -0.48 -14.86
C ASN A 344 7.71 0.43 -13.88
N TYR A 345 8.83 -0.02 -13.31
CA TYR A 345 9.67 0.78 -12.43
C TYR A 345 10.27 1.96 -13.19
N TYR A 346 10.02 3.19 -12.73
CA TYR A 346 10.29 4.38 -13.53
C TYR A 346 11.78 4.71 -13.73
N HIS A 347 12.65 4.25 -12.82
CA HIS A 347 14.08 4.56 -12.82
C HIS A 347 14.92 3.29 -12.95
N SER A 348 14.90 2.65 -14.13
CA SER A 348 15.52 1.33 -14.35
C SER A 348 17.03 1.26 -14.03
N SER A 349 17.75 2.38 -14.16
CA SER A 349 19.18 2.49 -13.78
C SER A 349 19.41 2.33 -12.28
N ASP A 350 18.34 2.39 -11.46
CA ASP A 350 18.41 1.97 -10.07
C ASP A 350 18.73 0.47 -9.96
N PHE A 351 18.73 -0.33 -11.02
CA PHE A 351 19.03 -1.76 -10.92
C PHE A 351 20.25 -2.20 -11.76
N GLU A 352 21.04 -1.23 -12.21
CA GLU A 352 22.30 -1.42 -12.94
C GLU A 352 23.51 -1.60 -12.02
#